data_AF-A0A6H9LK58-F1
#
_entry.id   AF-A0A6H9LK58-F1
#
_cell.length_a   1.000
_cell.length_b   1.000
_cell.length_c   1.000
_cell.angle_alpha   90.00
_cell.angle_beta   90.00
_cell.angle_gamma   90.00
#
_symmetry.space_group_name_H-M   'P 1'
#
loop_
_entity.id
_entity.type
_entity.pdbx_description
1 polymer ?
#
loop_
_entity_poly.entity_id
_entity_poly.type
_entity_poly.pdbx_seq_one_letter_code
_entity_poly.pdbx_strand_id
1 'polypeptide(L)'
;MSEHNNAGYEKRDVDIKMLTIVGLLTVLFIVVSLIVLNEYFLIEKERVVYEEVLKPQSVSLQELHAREDSVLRGYHLIDTTKGIYSIPLDSAIELYLKENLSGK
;
A
#
# COMPACT_ATOMS: atom_id res chain seq x y z
N MET A 1 30.23 65.60 -30.76
CA MET A 1 30.42 65.66 -29.29
C MET A 1 29.41 64.69 -28.69
N SER A 2 29.88 63.54 -28.22
CA SER A 2 29.06 62.44 -27.70
C SER A 2 28.79 62.66 -26.21
N GLU A 3 27.56 62.97 -25.82
CA GLU A 3 27.14 62.94 -24.42
C GLU A 3 26.33 61.68 -24.14
N HIS A 4 26.93 60.77 -23.38
CA HIS A 4 26.28 59.64 -22.74
C HIS A 4 25.50 60.14 -21.52
N ASN A 5 24.18 60.28 -21.64
CA ASN A 5 23.33 60.47 -20.47
C ASN A 5 22.91 59.10 -19.91
N ASN A 6 23.58 58.75 -18.82
CA ASN A 6 23.35 57.54 -18.03
C ASN A 6 21.87 57.41 -17.65
N ALA A 7 21.25 56.30 -18.07
CA ALA A 7 19.96 55.85 -17.58
C ALA A 7 20.10 55.45 -16.10
N GLY A 8 20.03 56.44 -15.22
CA GLY A 8 20.03 56.25 -13.78
C GLY A 8 18.70 55.62 -13.35
N TYR A 9 18.76 54.39 -12.85
CA TYR A 9 17.61 53.76 -12.20
C TYR A 9 17.21 54.59 -10.98
N GLU A 10 16.00 55.15 -11.02
CA GLU A 10 15.39 55.82 -9.88
C GLU A 10 15.10 54.77 -8.80
N LYS A 11 16.01 54.68 -7.82
CA LYS A 11 15.80 53.93 -6.59
C LYS A 11 14.80 54.72 -5.75
N ARG A 12 13.52 54.60 -6.05
CA ARG A 12 12.48 54.90 -5.07
C ARG A 12 12.75 53.98 -3.90
N ASP A 13 13.38 54.51 -2.86
CA ASP A 13 13.91 53.77 -1.72
C ASP A 13 12.86 52.78 -1.24
N VAL A 14 13.08 51.50 -1.56
CA VAL A 14 12.25 50.42 -1.04
C VAL A 14 12.48 50.45 0.46
N ASP A 15 11.42 50.63 1.23
CA ASP A 15 11.52 50.63 2.68
C ASP A 15 12.08 49.27 3.12
N ILE A 16 13.35 49.28 3.52
CA ILE A 16 14.12 48.09 3.85
C ILE A 16 13.45 47.36 5.01
N LYS A 17 12.75 48.07 5.91
CA LYS A 17 12.00 47.47 7.01
C LYS A 17 10.82 46.66 6.49
N MET A 18 10.05 47.21 5.55
CA MET A 18 8.94 46.51 4.92
C MET A 18 9.42 45.30 4.11
N LEU A 19 10.51 45.45 3.35
CA LEU A 19 11.09 44.35 2.58
C LEU A 19 11.59 43.22 3.48
N THR A 20 12.21 43.55 4.61
CA THR A 20 12.70 42.56 5.58
C THR A 20 11.53 41.80 6.23
N ILE A 21 10.45 42.50 6.59
CA ILE A 21 9.24 41.88 7.17
C ILE A 21 8.57 40.94 6.16
N VAL A 22 8.40 41.39 4.91
CA VAL A 22 7.80 40.57 3.84
C VAL A 22 8.66 39.34 3.56
N GLY A 23 9.99 39.50 3.52
CA GLY A 23 10.93 38.39 3.35
C GLY A 23 10.80 37.37 4.49
N LEU A 24 10.78 37.85 5.74
CA LEU A 24 10.65 36.98 6.92
C LEU A 24 9.30 36.24 6.95
N LEU A 25 8.20 36.93 6.59
CA LEU A 25 6.88 36.32 6.44
C LEU A 25 6.86 35.24 5.36
N THR A 26 7.53 35.47 4.23
CA THR A 26 7.61 34.50 3.13
C THR A 26 8.35 33.24 3.57
N VAL A 27 9.48 33.39 4.27
CA VAL A 27 10.22 32.25 4.83
C VAL A 27 9.36 31.48 5.84
N LEU A 28 8.67 32.18 6.73
CA LEU A 28 7.79 31.56 7.73
C LEU A 28 6.63 30.81 7.06
N PHE A 29 6.04 31.39 6.01
CA PHE A 29 4.99 30.76 5.22
C PHE A 29 5.47 29.44 4.58
N ILE A 30 6.68 29.41 4.03
CA ILE A 30 7.28 28.19 3.47
C ILE A 30 7.42 27.11 4.56
N VAL A 31 7.92 27.48 5.74
CA VAL A 31 8.07 26.53 6.86
C VAL A 31 6.72 25.96 7.30
N VAL A 32 5.71 26.82 7.47
CA VAL A 32 4.35 26.38 7.83
C VAL A 32 3.77 25.47 6.74
N SER A 33 3.95 25.83 5.47
CA SER A 33 3.50 25.01 4.35
C SER A 33 4.14 23.62 4.37
N LEU A 34 5.45 23.51 4.64
CA LEU A 34 6.12 22.21 4.76
C LEU A 34 5.57 21.36 5.91
N ILE A 35 5.23 21.96 7.05
CA ILE A 35 4.61 21.26 8.19
C ILE A 35 3.24 20.72 7.78
N VAL A 36 2.40 21.55 7.16
CA VAL A 36 1.07 21.16 6.69
C VAL A 36 1.16 20.04 5.65
N LEU A 37 2.10 20.12 4.70
CA LEU A 37 2.32 19.05 3.73
C LEU A 37 2.74 17.75 4.42
N ASN A 38 3.59 17.81 5.45
CA ASN A 38 4.03 16.62 6.17
C ASN A 38 2.87 15.96 6.94
N GLU A 39 2.04 16.75 7.64
CA GLU A 39 0.85 16.23 8.32
C GLU A 39 -0.17 15.65 7.32
N TYR A 40 -0.40 16.33 6.20
CA TYR A 40 -1.26 15.84 5.13
C TYR A 40 -0.75 14.50 4.56
N PHE A 41 0.57 14.40 4.33
CA PHE A 41 1.21 13.15 3.90
C PHE A 41 1.12 12.05 4.96
N LEU A 42 1.17 12.38 6.25
CA LEU A 42 1.08 11.40 7.34
C LEU A 42 -0.29 10.72 7.35
N ILE A 43 -1.36 11.50 7.17
CA ILE A 43 -2.74 10.99 7.14
C ILE A 43 -2.97 10.03 5.95
N GLU A 44 -2.45 10.37 4.78
CA GLU A 44 -2.65 9.55 3.57
C GLU A 44 -1.74 8.30 3.54
N LYS A 45 -0.58 8.34 4.21
CA LYS A 45 0.36 7.21 4.24
C LYS A 45 -0.11 6.02 5.06
N GLU A 46 -1.06 6.21 5.98
CA GLU A 46 -1.62 5.11 6.77
C GLU A 46 -2.40 4.11 5.88
N ARG A 47 -2.92 4.58 4.74
CA ARG A 47 -3.61 3.73 3.77
C ARG A 47 -2.64 2.98 2.84
N VAL A 48 -1.53 3.60 2.44
CA VAL A 48 -0.55 3.02 1.51
C VAL A 48 0.36 2.00 2.19
N VAL A 49 0.84 2.29 3.41
CA VAL A 49 1.71 1.35 4.16
C VAL A 49 0.97 0.07 4.55
N TYR A 50 -0.33 0.18 4.87
CA TYR A 50 -1.15 -0.99 5.17
C TYR A 50 -1.35 -1.88 3.94
N GLU A 51 -1.52 -1.29 2.76
CA GLU A 51 -1.71 -2.06 1.53
C GLU A 51 -0.42 -2.64 0.93
N GLU A 52 0.71 -1.94 1.02
CA GLU A 52 1.96 -2.40 0.40
C GLU A 52 2.80 -3.32 1.30
N VAL A 53 2.77 -3.15 2.62
CA VAL A 53 3.67 -3.88 3.54
C VAL A 53 2.97 -5.01 4.27
N LEU A 54 1.69 -4.86 4.62
CA LEU A 54 0.95 -5.85 5.44
C LEU A 54 -0.02 -6.72 4.62
N LYS A 55 -0.37 -6.30 3.40
CA LYS A 55 -1.41 -6.93 2.58
C LYS A 55 -0.96 -8.02 1.61
N PRO A 56 0.30 -8.14 1.14
CA PRO A 56 0.65 -9.36 0.44
C PRO A 56 0.74 -10.44 1.51
N GLN A 57 -0.38 -11.15 1.77
CA GLN A 57 -0.25 -12.59 1.90
C GLN A 57 0.68 -12.98 0.78
N SER A 58 1.90 -13.42 1.12
CA SER A 58 2.94 -13.66 0.12
C SER A 58 2.27 -14.42 -1.02
N VAL A 59 2.41 -13.98 -2.27
CA VAL A 59 1.75 -14.65 -3.41
C VAL A 59 1.99 -16.15 -3.35
N SER A 60 3.17 -16.54 -2.86
CA SER A 60 3.55 -17.91 -2.49
C SER A 60 2.58 -18.63 -1.52
N LEU A 61 2.10 -18.00 -0.46
CA LEU A 61 1.13 -18.57 0.47
C LEU A 61 -0.27 -18.66 -0.14
N GLN A 62 -0.68 -17.67 -0.95
CA GLN A 62 -1.96 -17.73 -1.65
C GLN A 62 -1.98 -18.85 -2.69
N GLU A 63 -0.89 -19.01 -3.45
CA GLU A 63 -0.69 -20.13 -4.38
C GLU A 63 -0.59 -21.47 -3.65
N LEU A 64 0.06 -21.51 -2.49
CA LEU A 64 0.14 -22.72 -1.66
C LEU A 64 -1.25 -23.15 -1.19
N HIS A 65 -2.03 -22.23 -0.62
CA HIS A 65 -3.39 -22.52 -0.18
C HIS A 65 -4.32 -22.91 -1.34
N ALA A 66 -4.19 -22.25 -2.50
CA ALA A 66 -4.95 -22.62 -3.69
C ALA A 66 -4.61 -24.05 -4.15
N ARG A 67 -3.33 -24.45 -4.08
CA ARG A 67 -2.91 -25.82 -4.37
C ARG A 67 -3.43 -26.81 -3.34
N GLU A 68 -3.33 -26.50 -2.05
CA GLU A 68 -3.87 -27.34 -0.97
C GLU A 68 -5.37 -27.55 -1.11
N ASP A 69 -6.13 -26.48 -1.33
CA ASP A 69 -7.59 -26.54 -1.55
C ASP A 69 -7.93 -27.39 -2.78
N SER A 70 -7.16 -27.28 -3.87
CA SER A 70 -7.39 -28.08 -5.07
C SER A 70 -7.23 -29.59 -4.81
N VAL A 71 -6.23 -29.97 -3.99
CA VAL A 71 -5.96 -31.36 -3.63
C VAL A 71 -7.02 -31.89 -2.68
N LEU A 72 -7.44 -31.10 -1.68
CA LEU A 72 -8.38 -31.53 -0.63
C LEU A 72 -9.84 -31.57 -1.11
N ARG A 73 -10.23 -30.73 -2.07
CA ARG A 73 -11.63 -30.64 -2.55
C ARG A 73 -11.91 -31.46 -3.80
N GLY A 74 -10.89 -32.01 -4.45
CA GLY A 74 -11.02 -32.74 -5.72
C GLY A 74 -10.94 -34.26 -5.56
N TYR A 75 -11.60 -34.98 -6.47
CA TYR A 75 -11.37 -36.42 -6.63
C TYR A 75 -10.07 -36.66 -7.39
N HIS A 76 -9.17 -37.44 -6.82
CA HIS A 76 -7.87 -37.76 -7.42
C HIS A 76 -7.67 -39.26 -7.51
N LEU A 77 -7.10 -39.75 -8.61
CA LEU A 77 -6.69 -41.15 -8.72
C LEU A 77 -5.35 -41.31 -7.99
N ILE A 78 -5.32 -42.13 -6.93
CA ILE A 78 -4.08 -42.43 -6.19
C ILE A 78 -3.36 -43.63 -6.81
N ASP A 79 -4.09 -44.71 -7.12
CA ASP A 79 -3.53 -45.90 -7.75
C ASP A 79 -4.58 -46.61 -8.61
N THR A 80 -4.43 -46.50 -9.93
CA THR A 80 -5.32 -47.12 -10.92
C THR A 80 -5.21 -48.64 -10.96
N THR A 81 -4.05 -49.18 -10.58
CA THR A 81 -3.76 -50.62 -10.54
C THR A 81 -4.50 -51.31 -9.40
N LYS A 82 -4.72 -50.58 -8.30
CA LYS A 82 -5.42 -51.06 -7.11
C LYS A 82 -6.85 -50.52 -6.99
N GLY A 83 -7.28 -49.67 -7.92
CA GLY A 83 -8.62 -49.05 -7.90
C GLY A 83 -8.84 -48.10 -6.72
N ILE A 84 -7.77 -47.48 -6.20
CA ILE A 84 -7.85 -46.60 -5.02
C ILE A 84 -8.01 -45.15 -5.48
N TYR A 85 -9.12 -44.54 -5.06
CA TYR A 85 -9.49 -43.15 -5.37
C TYR A 85 -9.46 -42.31 -4.09
N SER A 86 -8.93 -41.09 -4.21
CA SER A 86 -9.08 -40.04 -3.21
C SER A 86 -10.43 -39.36 -3.42
N ILE A 87 -11.16 -39.18 -2.33
CA ILE A 87 -12.42 -38.44 -2.28
C ILE A 87 -12.18 -37.08 -1.60
N PRO A 88 -13.00 -36.05 -1.89
CA PRO A 88 -12.93 -34.76 -1.22
C PRO A 88 -13.03 -34.92 0.29
N LEU A 89 -12.27 -34.12 1.03
CA LEU A 89 -12.15 -34.21 2.47
C LEU A 89 -13.51 -34.09 3.17
N ASP A 90 -14.37 -33.18 2.71
CA ASP A 90 -15.71 -32.98 3.28
C ASP A 90 -16.56 -34.26 3.19
N SER A 91 -16.52 -34.93 2.04
CA SER A 91 -17.21 -36.21 1.82
C SER A 91 -16.57 -37.34 2.63
N ALA A 92 -15.25 -37.33 2.80
CA ALA A 92 -14.56 -38.30 3.65
C ALA A 92 -14.99 -38.19 5.11
N ILE A 93 -15.07 -36.97 5.63
CA ILE A 93 -15.54 -36.70 6.99
C ILE A 93 -16.98 -37.15 7.17
N GLU A 94 -17.87 -36.84 6.21
CA GLU A 94 -19.27 -37.26 6.26
C GLU A 94 -19.42 -38.78 6.31
N LEU A 95 -18.71 -39.50 5.43
CA LEU A 95 -18.73 -40.97 5.39
C LEU A 95 -18.17 -41.58 6.67
N TYR A 96 -17.05 -41.06 7.16
CA TYR A 96 -16.43 -41.53 8.40
C TYR A 96 -17.35 -41.35 9.61
N LEU A 97 -18.00 -40.18 9.72
CA LEU A 97 -18.98 -39.92 10.78
C LEU A 97 -20.19 -40.84 10.63
N LYS A 98 -20.68 -41.06 9.42
CA LYS A 98 -21.81 -41.96 9.15
C LYS A 98 -21.49 -43.40 9.54
N GLU A 99 -20.31 -43.91 9.22
CA GLU A 99 -19.86 -45.25 9.62
C GLU A 99 -19.73 -45.38 11.14
N ASN A 100 -19.12 -44.39 11.79
CA ASN A 100 -18.93 -44.39 13.24
C ASN A 100 -20.26 -44.23 14.02
N LEU A 101 -21.21 -43.46 13.49
CA LEU A 101 -22.53 -43.26 14.09
C LEU A 101 -23.51 -44.40 13.78
N SER A 102 -23.40 -45.02 12.61
CA SER A 102 -24.22 -46.17 12.20
C SER A 102 -23.66 -47.52 12.68
N GLY A 103 -22.45 -47.54 13.22
CA GLY A 103 -21.76 -48.71 13.79
C GLY A 103 -22.15 -49.05 15.23
N LYS A 104 -23.40 -48.81 15.62
CA LYS A 104 -23.98 -49.28 16.88
C LYS A 104 -25.16 -50.22 16.63
#